data_AF-A0A0F2NCJ7-F1
#
_entry.id   AF-A0A0F2NCJ7-F1
#
_cell.length_a   1.000
_cell.length_b   1.000
_cell.length_c   1.000
_cell.angle_alpha   90.00
_cell.angle_beta   90.00
_cell.angle_gamma   90.00
#
_symmetry.space_group_name_H-M   'P 1'
#
loop_
_entity.id
_entity.type
_entity.pdbx_description
1 polymer ?
#
loop_
_entity_poly.entity_id
_entity_poly.type
_entity_poly.pdbx_seq_one_letter_code
_entity_poly.pdbx_strand_id
1 'polypeptide(L)'
;MIIYKRDKNMLWKLDHIRFLYPPDDFTGTFGNARMQERHKAMQDIKVKVIIDHLEKHTDPLEAMKGLHPLDHMQFLRNNLEKFRNALLLEKAVLLLYHSKNTPFAAVGEYEVWKSLFAECDPARLYAEGSPFPHDRITAYRGSMTSNPIGLSWTVSSEEAAWFLDRWQDKSLGGGTVFALDITKKDILVYIEDTKRREVILVPEVAETAAVRPIEHL
;
A
#
# COMPACT_ATOMS: atom_id res chain seq x y z
N MET A 1 -1.92 33.93 -4.04
CA MET A 1 -2.66 32.67 -4.34
C MET A 1 -1.87 31.94 -5.41
N ILE A 2 -0.98 31.05 -5.00
CA ILE A 2 -0.31 30.14 -5.94
C ILE A 2 -1.15 28.86 -5.93
N ILE A 3 -2.29 28.89 -6.63
CA ILE A 3 -2.89 27.65 -7.11
C ILE A 3 -1.92 27.13 -8.16
N TYR A 4 -1.50 25.87 -8.05
CA TYR A 4 -0.83 25.22 -9.15
C TYR A 4 -1.71 25.37 -10.40
N LYS A 5 -1.25 26.19 -11.34
CA LYS A 5 -1.86 26.30 -12.65
C LYS A 5 -1.53 25.01 -13.40
N ARG A 6 -2.54 24.20 -13.71
CA ARG A 6 -2.41 22.90 -14.42
C ARG A 6 -1.64 23.01 -15.75
N ASP A 7 -1.54 24.22 -16.25
CA ASP A 7 -0.87 24.72 -17.45
C ASP A 7 0.65 24.93 -17.29
N LYS A 8 1.24 24.76 -16.09
CA LYS A 8 2.70 24.68 -15.95
C LYS A 8 3.18 23.33 -16.49
N ASN A 9 4.11 23.37 -17.45
CA ASN A 9 4.62 22.17 -18.13
C ASN A 9 5.52 21.35 -17.18
N MET A 10 4.91 20.63 -16.25
CA MET A 10 5.61 19.75 -15.31
C MET A 10 5.80 18.36 -15.89
N LEU A 11 6.90 17.72 -15.50
CA LEU A 11 7.19 16.34 -15.87
C LEU A 11 6.10 15.37 -15.40
N TRP A 12 5.46 15.67 -14.27
CA TRP A 12 4.57 14.78 -13.52
C TRP A 12 3.10 15.03 -13.83
N LYS A 13 2.32 13.96 -13.94
CA LYS A 13 0.85 14.00 -13.99
C LYS A 13 0.31 14.13 -12.56
N LEU A 14 -0.31 15.27 -12.26
CA LEU A 14 -0.72 15.67 -10.90
C LEU A 14 -2.24 15.78 -10.75
N ASP A 15 -2.99 15.06 -11.60
CA ASP A 15 -4.44 14.99 -11.54
C ASP A 15 -4.89 14.42 -10.19
N HIS A 16 -5.83 15.10 -9.52
CA HIS A 16 -6.40 14.67 -8.24
C HIS A 16 -5.40 14.48 -7.08
N ILE A 17 -4.18 15.03 -7.17
CA ILE A 17 -3.26 15.11 -6.02
C ILE A 17 -3.84 16.10 -5.03
N ARG A 18 -4.36 15.60 -3.91
CA ARG A 18 -5.17 16.37 -2.98
C ARG A 18 -4.38 17.54 -2.41
N PHE A 19 -3.13 17.31 -2.01
CA PHE A 19 -2.35 18.30 -1.26
C PHE A 19 -1.73 19.41 -2.12
N LEU A 20 -2.05 19.43 -3.42
CA LEU A 20 -1.73 20.51 -4.34
C LEU A 20 -2.89 21.51 -4.54
N TYR A 21 -4.11 21.16 -4.12
CA TYR A 21 -5.30 22.00 -4.32
C TYR A 21 -5.98 22.27 -2.99
N PRO A 22 -6.20 23.55 -2.61
CA PRO A 22 -7.04 23.86 -1.46
C PRO A 22 -8.47 23.33 -1.67
N PRO A 23 -9.15 22.88 -0.60
CA PRO A 23 -8.67 22.75 0.78
C PRO A 23 -7.97 21.40 1.05
N ASP A 24 -6.83 21.48 1.75
CA ASP A 24 -6.01 20.34 2.16
C ASP A 24 -6.76 19.39 3.12
N ASP A 25 -7.38 19.96 4.16
CA ASP A 25 -8.19 19.29 5.19
C ASP A 25 -9.12 20.28 5.92
N PHE A 26 -8.75 21.57 5.95
CA PHE A 26 -9.55 22.62 6.56
C PHE A 26 -10.48 23.27 5.52
N THR A 27 -11.75 22.87 5.54
CA THR A 27 -12.82 23.45 4.70
C THR A 27 -13.46 24.69 5.33
N GLY A 28 -13.08 25.03 6.57
CA GLY A 28 -13.62 26.16 7.31
C GLY A 28 -13.01 27.51 6.93
N THR A 29 -13.59 28.57 7.47
CA THR A 29 -12.98 29.90 7.51
C THR A 29 -12.70 30.27 8.96
N PHE A 30 -11.58 30.94 9.21
CA PHE A 30 -11.34 31.53 10.52
C PHE A 30 -12.16 32.81 10.62
N GLY A 31 -12.94 32.96 11.69
CA GLY A 31 -13.64 34.22 11.99
C GLY A 31 -12.69 35.41 12.22
N ASN A 32 -11.39 35.13 12.42
CA ASN A 32 -10.34 36.13 12.52
C ASN A 32 -9.56 36.22 11.20
N ALA A 33 -9.65 37.39 10.54
CA ALA A 33 -8.98 37.66 9.27
C ALA A 33 -7.46 37.41 9.31
N ARG A 34 -6.78 37.78 10.40
CA ARG A 34 -5.33 37.56 10.58
C ARG A 34 -4.98 36.07 10.65
N MET A 35 -5.85 35.26 11.26
CA MET A 35 -5.66 33.80 11.28
C MET A 35 -5.91 33.19 9.91
N GLN A 36 -6.92 33.68 9.17
CA GLN A 36 -7.19 33.23 7.81
C GLN A 36 -6.01 33.53 6.86
N GLU A 37 -5.44 34.73 6.94
CA GLU A 37 -4.26 35.12 6.16
C GLU A 37 -3.04 34.26 6.50
N ARG A 38 -2.78 34.04 7.79
CA ARG A 38 -1.68 33.18 8.23
C ARG A 38 -1.84 31.74 7.73
N HIS A 39 -3.06 31.20 7.80
CA HIS A 39 -3.35 29.85 7.29
C HIS A 39 -3.12 29.75 5.78
N LYS A 40 -3.61 30.74 5.00
CA LYS A 40 -3.39 30.81 3.56
C LYS A 40 -1.90 30.91 3.21
N ALA A 41 -1.14 31.75 3.92
CA ALA A 41 0.30 31.87 3.71
C ALA A 41 1.04 30.55 3.99
N MET A 42 0.65 29.82 5.03
CA MET A 42 1.20 28.50 5.33
C MET A 42 0.87 27.47 4.23
N GLN A 43 -0.36 27.49 3.69
CA GLN A 43 -0.74 26.63 2.56
C GLN A 43 0.08 26.96 1.30
N ASP A 44 0.19 28.24 0.94
CA ASP A 44 0.98 28.69 -0.22
C ASP A 44 2.46 28.24 -0.09
N ILE A 45 3.04 28.30 1.12
CA ILE A 45 4.41 27.81 1.39
C ILE A 45 4.49 26.29 1.21
N LYS A 46 3.53 25.52 1.75
CA LYS A 46 3.51 24.06 1.61
C LYS A 46 3.41 23.64 0.14
N VAL A 47 2.48 24.22 -0.61
CA VAL A 47 2.32 23.93 -2.04
C VAL A 47 3.61 24.28 -2.78
N LYS A 48 4.22 25.44 -2.51
CA LYS A 48 5.50 25.80 -3.12
C LYS A 48 6.59 24.76 -2.85
N VAL A 49 6.74 24.30 -1.60
CA VAL A 49 7.73 23.27 -1.25
C VAL A 49 7.50 21.98 -2.03
N ILE A 50 6.25 21.54 -2.18
CA ILE A 50 5.91 20.35 -2.96
C ILE A 50 6.28 20.53 -4.43
N ILE A 51 5.92 21.68 -5.03
CA ILE A 51 6.24 21.96 -6.43
C ILE A 51 7.76 22.02 -6.64
N ASP A 52 8.48 22.74 -5.78
CA ASP A 52 9.94 22.84 -5.84
C ASP A 52 10.60 21.44 -5.70
N HIS A 53 10.02 20.54 -4.90
CA HIS A 53 10.47 19.16 -4.79
C HIS A 53 10.25 18.38 -6.08
N LEU A 54 9.03 18.43 -6.62
CA LEU A 54 8.64 17.72 -7.85
C LEU A 54 9.46 18.19 -9.07
N GLU A 55 9.84 19.47 -9.13
CA GLU A 55 10.68 20.00 -10.21
C GLU A 55 12.13 19.55 -10.14
N LYS A 56 12.64 19.27 -8.93
CA LYS A 56 14.04 18.86 -8.72
C LYS A 56 14.28 17.37 -8.96
N HIS A 57 13.25 16.55 -8.81
CA HIS A 57 13.39 15.10 -8.90
C HIS A 57 12.87 14.61 -10.24
N THR A 58 13.70 13.83 -10.94
CA THR A 58 13.33 13.08 -12.15
C THR A 58 13.06 11.60 -11.84
N ASP A 59 13.55 11.12 -10.70
CA ASP A 59 13.25 9.78 -10.18
C ASP A 59 11.79 9.74 -9.67
N PRO A 60 10.95 8.84 -10.19
CA PRO A 60 9.53 8.82 -9.83
C PRO A 60 9.27 8.41 -8.38
N LEU A 61 10.15 7.60 -7.77
CA LEU A 61 10.00 7.16 -6.39
C LEU A 61 10.35 8.30 -5.42
N GLU A 62 11.43 9.04 -5.68
CA GLU A 62 11.79 10.22 -4.89
C GLU A 62 10.80 11.37 -5.08
N ALA A 63 10.28 11.57 -6.30
CA ALA A 63 9.20 12.53 -6.55
C ALA A 63 7.95 12.20 -5.72
N MET A 64 7.54 10.91 -5.70
CA MET A 64 6.41 10.45 -4.90
C MET A 64 6.62 10.68 -3.40
N LYS A 65 7.81 10.36 -2.87
CA LYS A 65 8.13 10.51 -1.44
C LYS A 65 8.07 11.95 -0.92
N GLY A 66 8.24 12.94 -1.80
CA GLY A 66 8.06 14.35 -1.43
C GLY A 66 6.61 14.80 -1.31
N LEU A 67 5.66 13.96 -1.72
CA LEU A 67 4.23 14.20 -1.53
C LEU A 67 3.76 13.74 -0.15
N HIS A 68 2.59 14.22 0.24
CA HIS A 68 1.90 13.69 1.41
C HIS A 68 1.58 12.19 1.21
N PRO A 69 1.75 11.31 2.23
CA PRO A 69 1.53 9.86 2.09
C PRO A 69 0.13 9.46 1.58
N LEU A 70 -0.87 10.31 1.76
CA LEU A 70 -2.23 10.08 1.24
C LEU A 70 -2.30 10.24 -0.29
N ASP A 71 -1.39 10.98 -0.90
CA ASP A 71 -1.36 11.19 -2.36
C ASP A 71 -0.54 10.14 -3.11
N HIS A 72 0.27 9.33 -2.42
CA HIS A 72 1.23 8.42 -3.07
C HIS A 72 0.56 7.43 -4.04
N MET A 73 -0.59 6.88 -3.65
CA MET A 73 -1.36 5.95 -4.50
C MET A 73 -1.88 6.63 -5.76
N GLN A 74 -2.40 7.86 -5.63
CA GLN A 74 -2.89 8.62 -6.77
C GLN A 74 -1.73 9.03 -7.69
N PHE A 75 -0.60 9.44 -7.11
CA PHE A 75 0.59 9.80 -7.86
C PHE A 75 1.17 8.62 -8.65
N LEU A 76 1.26 7.43 -8.03
CA LEU A 76 1.66 6.21 -8.71
C LEU A 76 0.75 5.92 -9.91
N ARG A 77 -0.57 5.92 -9.70
CA ARG A 77 -1.57 5.67 -10.75
C ARG A 77 -1.47 6.65 -11.91
N ASN A 78 -1.32 7.94 -11.62
CA ASN A 78 -1.18 8.96 -12.65
C ASN A 78 0.09 8.78 -13.50
N ASN A 79 1.14 8.20 -12.91
CA ASN A 79 2.49 8.18 -13.49
C ASN A 79 3.02 6.75 -13.73
N LEU A 80 2.15 5.73 -13.83
CA LEU A 80 2.53 4.32 -13.97
C LEU A 80 3.63 4.09 -15.01
N GLU A 81 3.48 4.65 -16.21
CA GLU A 81 4.47 4.52 -17.28
C GLU A 81 5.84 5.09 -16.92
N LYS A 82 5.91 6.14 -16.09
CA LYS A 82 7.20 6.68 -15.63
C LYS A 82 7.88 5.74 -14.65
N PHE A 83 7.12 5.14 -13.74
CA PHE A 83 7.64 4.11 -12.83
C PHE A 83 8.10 2.87 -13.61
N ARG A 84 7.32 2.43 -14.62
CA ARG A 84 7.66 1.31 -15.50
C ARG A 84 8.95 1.58 -16.27
N ASN A 85 9.06 2.74 -16.92
CA ASN A 85 10.25 3.13 -17.69
C ASN A 85 11.50 3.31 -16.82
N ALA A 86 11.33 3.74 -15.56
CA ALA A 86 12.42 3.87 -14.60
C ALA A 86 12.79 2.53 -13.92
N LEU A 87 12.05 1.44 -14.18
CA LEU A 87 12.22 0.14 -13.52
C LEU A 87 12.01 0.21 -11.99
N LEU A 88 11.06 1.03 -11.54
CA LEU A 88 10.75 1.26 -10.12
C LEU A 88 9.30 0.92 -9.74
N LEU A 89 8.52 0.38 -10.67
CA LEU A 89 7.10 0.10 -10.46
C LEU A 89 6.88 -0.91 -9.33
N GLU A 90 7.54 -2.05 -9.40
CA GLU A 90 7.38 -3.17 -8.46
C GLU A 90 7.76 -2.74 -7.04
N LYS A 91 8.90 -2.06 -6.92
CA LYS A 91 9.38 -1.48 -5.67
C LYS A 91 8.39 -0.46 -5.08
N ALA A 92 7.81 0.41 -5.91
CA ALA A 92 6.83 1.39 -5.48
C ALA A 92 5.52 0.74 -5.02
N VAL A 93 5.03 -0.26 -5.76
CA VAL A 93 3.82 -1.02 -5.41
C VAL A 93 4.01 -1.73 -4.09
N LEU A 94 5.13 -2.43 -3.86
CA LEU A 94 5.41 -3.10 -2.59
C LEU A 94 5.53 -2.13 -1.42
N LEU A 95 6.22 -1.00 -1.61
CA LEU A 95 6.31 0.03 -0.58
C LEU A 95 4.93 0.54 -0.16
N LEU A 96 4.04 0.79 -1.13
CA LEU A 96 2.68 1.24 -0.84
C LEU A 96 1.83 0.14 -0.23
N TYR A 97 1.96 -1.09 -0.73
CA TYR A 97 1.27 -2.24 -0.17
C TYR A 97 1.59 -2.39 1.32
N HIS A 98 2.86 -2.40 1.73
CA HIS A 98 3.21 -2.55 3.14
C HIS A 98 2.77 -1.39 4.04
N SER A 99 2.80 -0.17 3.52
CA SER A 99 2.44 1.01 4.30
C SER A 99 0.93 1.20 4.46
N LYS A 100 0.14 0.63 3.55
CA LYS A 100 -1.32 0.86 3.50
C LYS A 100 -2.16 -0.40 3.67
N ASN A 101 -1.63 -1.58 3.35
CA ASN A 101 -2.32 -2.84 3.58
C ASN A 101 -2.31 -3.14 5.08
N THR A 102 -3.49 -3.10 5.69
CA THR A 102 -3.66 -3.54 7.07
C THR A 102 -4.22 -4.96 7.09
N PRO A 103 -3.97 -5.77 8.16
CA PRO A 103 -4.52 -7.13 8.27
C PRO A 103 -6.05 -7.23 8.14
N PHE A 104 -6.75 -6.11 8.31
CA PHE A 104 -8.21 -5.97 8.25
C PHE A 104 -8.67 -4.96 7.19
N ALA A 105 -7.81 -4.68 6.20
CA ALA A 105 -8.14 -3.90 5.03
C ALA A 105 -9.52 -4.29 4.47
N ALA A 106 -10.39 -3.31 4.26
CA ALA A 106 -11.74 -3.56 3.75
C ALA A 106 -11.67 -4.25 2.38
N VAL A 107 -12.71 -5.00 1.99
CA VAL A 107 -12.79 -5.73 0.71
C VAL A 107 -12.46 -4.84 -0.51
N GLY A 108 -12.76 -3.54 -0.45
CA GLY A 108 -12.41 -2.57 -1.51
C GLY A 108 -10.90 -2.29 -1.67
N GLU A 109 -10.08 -2.56 -0.68
CA GLU A 109 -8.61 -2.44 -0.76
C GLU A 109 -8.00 -3.64 -1.49
N TYR A 110 -8.60 -4.82 -1.41
CA TYR A 110 -8.12 -6.02 -2.09
C TYR A 110 -8.09 -5.85 -3.61
N GLU A 111 -9.20 -5.42 -4.22
CA GLU A 111 -9.29 -5.21 -5.68
C GLU A 111 -8.30 -4.14 -6.18
N VAL A 112 -8.06 -3.11 -5.35
CA VAL A 112 -7.06 -2.09 -5.66
C VAL A 112 -5.66 -2.70 -5.71
N TRP A 113 -5.29 -3.54 -4.75
CA TRP A 113 -3.99 -4.20 -4.73
C TRP A 113 -3.86 -5.24 -5.84
N LYS A 114 -4.90 -6.04 -6.09
CA LYS A 114 -4.96 -6.98 -7.22
C LYS A 114 -4.69 -6.27 -8.54
N SER A 115 -5.38 -5.16 -8.80
CA SER A 115 -5.17 -4.36 -10.01
C SER A 115 -3.76 -3.79 -10.11
N LEU A 116 -3.16 -3.33 -9.00
CA LEU A 116 -1.79 -2.82 -9.02
C LEU A 116 -0.74 -3.91 -9.22
N PHE A 117 -0.90 -5.07 -8.58
CA PHE A 117 0.01 -6.20 -8.81
C PHE A 117 -0.09 -6.74 -10.23
N ALA A 118 -1.27 -6.66 -10.87
CA ALA A 118 -1.43 -7.02 -12.28
C ALA A 118 -0.66 -6.11 -13.25
N GLU A 119 -0.32 -4.88 -12.84
CA GLU A 119 0.50 -3.95 -13.64
C GLU A 119 2.01 -4.23 -13.54
N CYS A 120 2.44 -5.00 -12.53
CA CYS A 120 3.84 -5.34 -12.28
C CYS A 120 4.34 -6.45 -13.21
N ASP A 121 5.63 -6.44 -13.52
CA ASP A 121 6.31 -7.61 -14.08
C ASP A 121 6.50 -8.66 -12.96
N PRO A 122 6.01 -9.91 -13.13
CA PRO A 122 6.08 -10.92 -12.08
C PRO A 122 7.51 -11.27 -11.66
N ALA A 123 8.47 -11.30 -12.59
CA ALA A 123 9.85 -11.67 -12.29
C ALA A 123 10.58 -10.56 -11.53
N ARG A 124 10.34 -9.29 -11.90
CA ARG A 124 10.86 -8.13 -11.16
C ARG A 124 10.25 -8.04 -9.77
N LEU A 125 8.94 -8.27 -9.66
CA LEU A 125 8.25 -8.22 -8.38
C LEU A 125 8.77 -9.28 -7.41
N TYR A 126 8.98 -10.49 -7.92
CA TYR A 126 9.62 -11.56 -7.14
C TYR A 126 11.05 -11.20 -6.72
N ALA A 127 11.81 -10.54 -7.59
CA ALA A 127 13.20 -10.12 -7.33
C ALA A 127 13.34 -8.98 -6.30
N GLU A 128 12.27 -8.22 -6.01
CA GLU A 128 12.26 -7.25 -4.91
C GLU A 128 12.21 -7.92 -3.52
N GLY A 129 11.90 -9.22 -3.47
CA GLY A 129 11.84 -10.01 -2.26
C GLY A 129 13.09 -10.85 -1.97
N SER A 130 12.97 -11.68 -0.95
CA SER A 130 13.94 -12.72 -0.59
C SER A 130 13.67 -14.00 -1.38
N PRO A 131 14.71 -14.79 -1.71
CA PRO A 131 14.52 -16.13 -2.27
C PRO A 131 13.63 -16.98 -1.36
N PHE A 132 12.57 -17.56 -1.90
CA PHE A 132 11.68 -18.43 -1.13
C PHE A 132 12.38 -19.77 -0.82
N PRO A 133 12.55 -20.16 0.46
CA PRO A 133 13.42 -21.28 0.84
C PRO A 133 12.75 -22.66 0.76
N HIS A 134 11.48 -22.74 0.32
CA HIS A 134 10.69 -23.96 0.34
C HIS A 134 10.12 -24.30 -1.04
N ASP A 135 10.07 -25.59 -1.38
CA ASP A 135 9.35 -26.05 -2.56
C ASP A 135 7.83 -26.08 -2.32
N ARG A 136 7.44 -26.53 -1.12
CA ARG A 136 6.06 -26.55 -0.61
C ARG A 136 6.06 -26.33 0.90
N ILE A 137 5.13 -25.53 1.40
CA ILE A 137 4.95 -25.28 2.84
C ILE A 137 3.50 -24.92 3.16
N THR A 138 3.12 -25.03 4.43
CA THR A 138 1.88 -24.41 4.93
C THR A 138 2.14 -22.94 5.25
N ALA A 139 1.41 -22.04 4.61
CA ALA A 139 1.34 -20.63 4.98
C ALA A 139 0.11 -20.39 5.87
N TYR A 140 0.20 -19.36 6.71
CA TYR A 140 -0.76 -19.01 7.73
C TYR A 140 -1.19 -17.54 7.61
N ARG A 141 -2.44 -17.24 7.94
CA ARG A 141 -2.99 -15.88 7.94
C ARG A 141 -3.90 -15.71 9.15
N GLY A 142 -3.60 -14.71 9.99
CA GLY A 142 -4.56 -14.24 10.98
C GLY A 142 -5.55 -13.28 10.33
N SER A 143 -6.84 -13.60 10.37
CA SER A 143 -7.89 -12.68 9.90
C SER A 143 -9.17 -12.78 10.71
N MET A 144 -10.17 -11.96 10.36
CA MET A 144 -11.52 -12.13 10.87
C MET A 144 -12.07 -13.49 10.44
N THR A 145 -12.83 -14.14 11.31
CA THR A 145 -13.37 -15.48 11.07
C THR A 145 -14.21 -15.57 9.78
N SER A 146 -14.88 -14.48 9.40
CA SER A 146 -15.69 -14.39 8.18
C SER A 146 -14.91 -14.03 6.91
N ASN A 147 -13.61 -13.77 6.99
CA ASN A 147 -12.79 -13.32 5.87
C ASN A 147 -11.45 -14.08 5.74
N PRO A 148 -11.48 -15.35 5.27
CA PRO A 148 -10.27 -16.15 5.11
C PRO A 148 -9.37 -15.69 3.95
N ILE A 149 -9.88 -14.87 3.03
CA ILE A 149 -9.21 -14.51 1.78
C ILE A 149 -8.28 -13.31 2.00
N GLY A 150 -7.10 -13.37 1.39
CA GLY A 150 -6.32 -12.18 1.07
C GLY A 150 -4.89 -12.52 0.63
N LEU A 151 -4.14 -11.48 0.27
CA LEU A 151 -2.84 -11.64 -0.39
C LEU A 151 -1.70 -11.91 0.59
N SER A 152 -1.73 -11.32 1.80
CA SER A 152 -0.66 -11.44 2.80
C SER A 152 -0.86 -12.65 3.73
N TRP A 153 0.18 -13.48 3.81
CA TRP A 153 0.32 -14.69 4.63
C TRP A 153 1.71 -14.73 5.27
N THR A 154 1.95 -15.62 6.21
CA THR A 154 3.26 -15.88 6.83
C THR A 154 3.55 -17.38 6.88
N VAL A 155 4.82 -17.77 6.90
CA VAL A 155 5.22 -19.17 7.13
C VAL A 155 5.32 -19.53 8.62
N SER A 156 5.00 -18.59 9.51
CA SER A 156 4.98 -18.79 10.97
C SER A 156 3.55 -18.74 11.51
N SER A 157 3.08 -19.86 12.06
CA SER A 157 1.78 -19.93 12.75
C SER A 157 1.73 -19.02 13.97
N GLU A 158 2.85 -18.85 14.69
CA GLU A 158 2.99 -17.96 15.83
C GLU A 158 2.83 -16.48 15.44
N GLU A 159 3.46 -16.05 14.33
CA GLU A 159 3.25 -14.69 13.80
C GLU A 159 1.79 -14.46 13.41
N ALA A 160 1.17 -15.44 12.74
CA ALA A 160 -0.25 -15.37 12.37
C ALA A 160 -1.16 -15.25 13.59
N ALA A 161 -0.86 -15.97 14.68
CA ALA A 161 -1.58 -15.91 15.94
C ALA A 161 -1.40 -14.56 16.65
N TRP A 162 -0.18 -14.02 16.67
CA TRP A 162 0.14 -12.74 17.30
C TRP A 162 -0.66 -11.57 16.71
N PHE A 163 -0.93 -11.58 15.40
CA PHE A 163 -1.80 -10.57 14.78
C PHE A 163 -3.22 -10.54 15.36
N LEU A 164 -3.70 -11.67 15.90
CA LEU A 164 -5.04 -11.85 16.44
C LEU A 164 -5.13 -11.62 17.95
N ASP A 165 -4.01 -11.35 18.63
CA ASP A 165 -3.96 -11.32 20.09
C ASP A 165 -4.85 -10.21 20.70
N ARG A 166 -5.13 -9.16 19.92
CA ARG A 166 -6.06 -8.07 20.28
C ARG A 166 -7.53 -8.39 20.02
N TRP A 167 -7.85 -9.54 19.45
CA TRP A 167 -9.17 -9.91 18.90
C TRP A 167 -9.61 -11.33 19.28
N GLN A 168 -9.24 -11.78 20.48
CA GLN A 168 -9.61 -13.11 20.99
C GLN A 168 -11.11 -13.25 21.30
N ASP A 169 -11.85 -12.14 21.47
CA ASP A 169 -13.28 -12.17 21.73
C ASP A 169 -14.08 -12.54 20.46
N LYS A 170 -14.47 -13.81 20.38
CA LYS A 170 -15.27 -14.36 19.28
C LYS A 170 -16.69 -13.77 19.19
N SER A 171 -17.20 -13.17 20.26
CA SER A 171 -18.53 -12.54 20.26
C SER A 171 -18.59 -11.21 19.52
N LEU A 172 -17.42 -10.59 19.26
CA LEU A 172 -17.27 -9.33 18.52
C LEU A 172 -16.68 -9.53 17.11
N GLY A 173 -16.77 -10.75 16.57
CA GLY A 173 -16.33 -11.09 15.22
C GLY A 173 -15.09 -11.99 15.16
N GLY A 174 -14.30 -12.07 16.24
CA GLY A 174 -13.24 -13.06 16.48
C GLY A 174 -12.13 -13.21 15.43
N GLY A 175 -10.89 -13.26 15.88
CA GLY A 175 -9.78 -13.71 15.05
C GLY A 175 -9.78 -15.23 14.82
N THR A 176 -9.52 -15.67 13.60
CA THR A 176 -9.19 -17.07 13.27
C THR A 176 -7.88 -17.11 12.49
N VAL A 177 -7.00 -18.06 12.85
CA VAL A 177 -5.84 -18.37 12.00
C VAL A 177 -6.28 -19.37 10.94
N PHE A 178 -5.95 -19.02 9.71
CA PHE A 178 -6.19 -19.83 8.53
C PHE A 178 -4.88 -20.41 8.03
N ALA A 179 -4.93 -21.59 7.43
CA ALA A 179 -3.81 -22.25 6.78
C ALA A 179 -4.10 -22.56 5.32
N LEU A 180 -3.05 -22.54 4.52
CA LEU A 180 -3.06 -22.88 3.10
C LEU A 180 -1.73 -23.55 2.73
N ASP A 181 -1.79 -24.66 2.01
CA ASP A 181 -0.60 -25.25 1.40
C ASP A 181 -0.25 -24.47 0.14
N ILE A 182 0.99 -24.00 0.05
CA ILE A 182 1.49 -23.21 -1.09
C ILE A 182 2.79 -23.78 -1.63
N THR A 183 3.05 -23.49 -2.90
CA THR A 183 4.30 -23.73 -3.61
C THR A 183 4.90 -22.42 -4.09
N LYS A 184 6.13 -22.45 -4.58
CA LYS A 184 6.79 -21.26 -5.15
C LYS A 184 5.99 -20.59 -6.28
N LYS A 185 5.18 -21.34 -7.03
CA LYS A 185 4.36 -20.80 -8.13
C LYS A 185 3.19 -19.95 -7.67
N ASP A 186 2.81 -20.08 -6.41
CA ASP A 186 1.66 -19.41 -5.81
C ASP A 186 2.02 -18.03 -5.23
N ILE A 187 3.31 -17.65 -5.32
CA ILE A 187 3.89 -16.50 -4.62
C ILE A 187 4.26 -15.42 -5.63
N LEU A 188 3.74 -14.21 -5.41
CA LEU A 188 4.21 -12.99 -6.10
C LEU A 188 5.57 -12.55 -5.56
N VAL A 189 5.67 -12.46 -4.24
CA VAL A 189 6.90 -12.08 -3.56
C VAL A 189 6.95 -12.71 -2.16
N TYR A 190 8.15 -13.12 -1.75
CA TYR A 190 8.44 -13.52 -0.39
C TYR A 190 9.33 -12.46 0.26
N ILE A 191 9.01 -12.05 1.47
CA ILE A 191 9.76 -11.03 2.19
C ILE A 191 10.15 -11.59 3.53
N GLU A 192 11.45 -11.66 3.74
CA GLU A 192 12.05 -12.08 4.99
C GLU A 192 13.03 -11.01 5.47
N ASP A 193 12.70 -10.41 6.61
CA ASP A 193 13.58 -9.54 7.36
C ASP A 193 13.46 -9.83 8.87
N THR A 194 14.16 -9.06 9.71
CA THR A 194 14.18 -9.30 11.16
C THR A 194 12.82 -9.13 11.85
N LYS A 195 11.82 -8.58 11.16
CA LYS A 195 10.50 -8.25 11.69
C LYS A 195 9.35 -9.02 11.05
N ARG A 196 9.54 -9.61 9.87
CA ARG A 196 8.46 -10.27 9.12
C ARG A 196 8.96 -11.41 8.24
N ARG A 197 8.12 -12.44 8.15
CA ARG A 197 8.20 -13.52 7.16
C ARG A 197 6.92 -13.53 6.36
N GLU A 198 6.79 -12.61 5.42
CA GLU A 198 5.57 -12.39 4.65
C GLU A 198 5.63 -13.09 3.29
N VAL A 199 4.56 -13.82 2.96
CA VAL A 199 4.27 -14.35 1.63
C VAL A 199 3.13 -13.54 1.06
N ILE A 200 3.35 -12.91 -0.11
CA ILE A 200 2.27 -12.30 -0.89
C ILE A 200 1.89 -13.28 -1.99
N LEU A 201 0.66 -13.78 -1.93
CA LEU A 201 0.13 -14.74 -2.90
C LEU A 201 -0.27 -14.08 -4.22
N VAL A 202 -0.23 -14.88 -5.28
CA VAL A 202 -0.90 -14.60 -6.54
C VAL A 202 -2.41 -14.42 -6.28
N PRO A 203 -3.07 -13.36 -6.81
CA PRO A 203 -4.47 -13.07 -6.49
C PRO A 203 -5.42 -14.24 -6.77
N GLU A 204 -5.23 -14.94 -7.87
CA GLU A 204 -6.04 -16.10 -8.27
C GLU A 204 -5.96 -17.22 -7.23
N VAL A 205 -4.78 -17.45 -6.64
CA VAL A 205 -4.60 -18.42 -5.56
C VAL A 205 -5.29 -17.93 -4.30
N ALA A 206 -5.12 -16.66 -3.93
CA ALA A 206 -5.75 -16.07 -2.75
C ALA A 206 -7.30 -16.15 -2.79
N GLU A 207 -7.89 -16.13 -3.98
CA GLU A 207 -9.35 -16.20 -4.19
C GLU A 207 -9.91 -17.63 -4.22
N THR A 208 -9.17 -18.58 -4.79
CA THR A 208 -9.70 -19.92 -5.10
C THR A 208 -9.17 -21.01 -4.17
N ALA A 209 -8.14 -20.70 -3.38
CA ALA A 209 -7.51 -21.65 -2.48
C ALA A 209 -8.49 -22.25 -1.47
N ALA A 210 -8.36 -23.57 -1.25
CA ALA A 210 -9.05 -24.28 -0.19
C ALA A 210 -8.39 -23.99 1.17
N VAL A 211 -8.73 -22.84 1.74
CA VAL A 211 -8.24 -22.38 3.04
C VAL A 211 -8.90 -23.17 4.17
N ARG A 212 -8.12 -23.58 5.18
CA ARG A 212 -8.59 -24.33 6.35
C ARG A 212 -8.39 -23.53 7.64
N PRO A 213 -9.40 -23.40 8.53
CA PRO A 213 -9.23 -22.78 9.83
C PRO A 213 -8.40 -23.67 10.76
N ILE A 214 -7.63 -23.06 11.66
CA ILE A 214 -6.91 -23.74 12.73
C ILE A 214 -7.64 -23.48 14.05
N GLU A 215 -8.17 -24.54 14.65
CA GLU A 215 -8.97 -24.45 15.88
C GLU A 215 -8.09 -24.41 17.15
N HIS A 216 -6.87 -24.93 17.08
CA HIS A 216 -5.90 -24.97 18.18
C HIS A 216 -4.49 -24.64 17.65
N LEU A 217 -3.87 -23.60 18.22
CA LEU A 217 -2.48 -23.20 17.99
C LEU A 217 -1.62 -23.60 19.19
#